data_AF-A0A932Q4J7-F1
#
_entry.id   AF-A0A932Q4J7-F1
#
_cell.length_a   1.000
_cell.length_b   1.000
_cell.length_c   1.000
_cell.angle_alpha   90.00
_cell.angle_beta   90.00
_cell.angle_gamma   90.00
#
_symmetry.space_group_name_H-M   'P 1'
#
loop_
_entity.id
_entity.type
_entity.pdbx_description
1 polymer ?
#
loop_
_entity_poly.entity_id
_entity_poly.type
_entity_poly.pdbx_seq_one_letter_code
_entity_poly.pdbx_strand_id
1 'polypeptide(L)' 'CTFPIDSTAKNVDEIIAELRTGQLANIAERSGRAQDKEDSGGLEILRRDGYM' A
#
# COMPACT_ATOMS: atom_id res chain seq x y z
N CYS A 1 1.91 4.35 -3.30
CA CYS A 1 0.44 4.44 -3.35
C CYS A 1 -0.06 3.47 -4.44
N THR A 2 0.18 2.16 -4.29
CA THR A 2 -0.74 1.12 -3.76
C THR A 2 -2.05 1.05 -4.54
N PHE A 3 -2.01 0.15 -5.53
CA PHE A 3 -3.03 -0.23 -6.50
C PHE A 3 -4.41 -0.54 -5.87
N PRO A 4 -5.50 -0.46 -6.65
CA PRO A 4 -6.81 -0.92 -6.19
C PRO A 4 -6.76 -2.39 -5.76
N ILE A 5 -7.60 -2.73 -4.77
CA ILE A 5 -7.84 -4.12 -4.36
C ILE A 5 -9.15 -4.61 -4.97
N ASP A 6 -9.22 -5.89 -5.29
CA ASP A 6 -10.47 -6.53 -5.66
C ASP A 6 -11.37 -6.62 -4.41
N SER A 7 -12.51 -5.93 -4.47
CA SER A 7 -13.53 -5.91 -3.41
C SER A 7 -14.79 -6.60 -3.91
N THR A 8 -15.43 -7.37 -3.02
CA THR A 8 -16.70 -8.04 -3.32
C THR A 8 -17.91 -7.30 -2.75
N ALA A 9 -17.67 -6.23 -1.99
CA ALA A 9 -18.70 -5.44 -1.35
C ALA A 9 -19.50 -4.60 -2.36
N LYS A 10 -20.81 -4.49 -2.13
CA LYS A 10 -21.76 -3.75 -2.98
C LYS A 10 -22.41 -2.58 -2.25
N ASN A 11 -22.26 -2.49 -0.93
CA ASN A 11 -22.77 -1.40 -0.10
C ASN A 11 -21.83 -1.03 1.06
N VAL A 12 -22.13 0.06 1.74
CA VAL A 12 -21.26 0.63 2.80
C VAL A 12 -21.09 -0.32 3.98
N ASP A 13 -22.15 -1.01 4.40
CA ASP A 13 -22.08 -1.97 5.51
C ASP A 13 -21.16 -3.15 5.19
N GLU A 14 -21.22 -3.67 3.97
CA GLU A 14 -20.33 -4.73 3.47
C GLU A 14 -18.87 -4.27 3.39
N ILE A 15 -18.62 -3.01 3.00
CA ILE A 15 -17.27 -2.43 3.00
C ILE A 15 -16.71 -2.40 4.43
N ILE A 16 -17.51 -1.96 5.41
CA ILE A 16 -17.08 -1.91 6.81
C ILE A 16 -16.77 -3.31 7.35
N ALA A 17 -17.57 -4.32 6.97
CA ALA A 17 -17.32 -5.71 7.32
C ALA A 17 -16.02 -6.24 6.67
N GLU A 18 -15.83 -5.99 5.37
CA GLU A 18 -14.64 -6.41 4.61
C GLU A 18 -13.34 -5.79 5.15
N LEU A 19 -13.37 -4.54 5.61
CA LEU A 19 -12.23 -3.90 6.25
C LEU A 19 -11.93 -4.45 7.66
N ARG A 20 -12.95 -4.87 8.40
CA ARG A 20 -12.79 -5.38 9.78
C ARG A 20 -12.35 -6.84 9.85
N THR A 21 -12.81 -7.68 8.94
CA THR A 21 -12.58 -9.14 9.00
C THR A 21 -12.01 -9.73 7.71
N GLY A 22 -12.04 -8.97 6.61
CA GLY A 22 -11.63 -9.43 5.30
C GLY A 22 -10.13 -9.32 5.06
N GLN A 23 -9.77 -9.21 3.78
CA GLN A 23 -8.39 -9.32 3.29
C GLN A 23 -7.41 -8.35 3.97
N LEU A 24 -7.90 -7.22 4.48
CA LEU A 24 -7.09 -6.16 5.09
C LEU A 24 -6.96 -6.28 6.63
N ALA A 25 -7.72 -7.16 7.28
CA ALA A 25 -7.80 -7.23 8.75
C ALA A 25 -6.49 -7.62 9.45
N ASN A 26 -5.63 -8.37 8.75
CA ASN A 26 -4.32 -8.82 9.26
C ASN A 26 -3.14 -8.16 8.53
N ILE A 27 -3.41 -7.10 7.75
CA ILE A 27 -2.40 -6.39 6.98
C ILE A 27 -2.05 -5.11 7.73
N ALA A 28 -0.81 -5.00 8.20
CA ALA A 28 -0.34 -3.76 8.82
C ALA A 28 -0.44 -2.60 7.82
N GLU A 29 -0.76 -1.40 8.32
CA GLU A 29 -1.07 -0.15 7.56
C GLU A 29 0.04 0.33 6.59
N ARG A 30 1.21 -0.30 6.65
CA ARG A 30 2.38 -0.06 5.77
C ARG A 30 2.79 -1.28 4.94
N SER A 31 2.21 -2.44 5.19
CA SER A 31 2.47 -3.66 4.42
C SER A 31 2.03 -3.46 2.98
N GLY A 32 2.96 -3.63 2.04
CA GLY A 32 2.68 -3.52 0.61
C GLY A 32 2.74 -2.09 0.03
N ARG A 33 3.18 -1.10 0.80
CA ARG A 33 3.55 0.21 0.24
C ARG A 33 4.69 0.01 -0.75
N ALA A 34 4.40 0.14 -2.04
CA ALA A 34 5.39 0.03 -3.11
C ALA A 34 6.60 0.95 -2.86
N GLN A 35 6.36 2.11 -2.25
CA GLN A 35 7.39 3.06 -1.84
C GLN A 35 8.33 2.48 -0.77
N ASP A 36 7.82 1.78 0.24
CA ASP A 36 8.64 1.12 1.27
C ASP A 36 9.49 -0.04 0.71
N LYS A 37 9.10 -0.60 -0.45
CA LYS A 37 9.85 -1.66 -1.13
C LYS A 37 10.96 -1.11 -2.04
N GLU A 38 10.87 0.16 -2.44
CA GLU A 38 11.76 0.83 -3.41
C GLU A 38 12.79 1.75 -2.72
N ASP A 39 12.81 1.81 -1.38
CA ASP A 39 13.60 2.80 -0.62
C ASP A 39 14.98 2.32 -0.13
N SER A 40 15.55 1.26 -0.71
CA SER A 40 16.92 0.82 -0.33
C SER A 40 18.03 1.39 -1.21
N GLY A 41 17.76 2.40 -2.05
CA GLY A 41 18.82 3.01 -2.86
C GLY A 41 18.41 3.97 -3.98
N GLY A 42 17.12 4.16 -4.27
CA GLY A 42 16.67 5.08 -5.32
C GLY A 42 17.07 6.54 -5.06
N LEU A 43 16.86 7.01 -3.82
CA LEU A 43 17.31 8.35 -3.41
C LEU A 43 18.85 8.50 -3.37
N GLU A 44 19.56 7.42 -3.05
CA GLU A 44 21.03 7.40 -3.05
C GLU A 44 21.61 7.58 -4.47
N ILE A 45 20.98 6.95 -5.48
CA ILE A 45 21.35 7.09 -6.89
C ILE A 45 21.10 8.52 -7.38
N LEU A 46 19.92 9.07 -7.11
CA LEU A 46 19.57 10.43 -7.48
C LEU A 46 20.50 11.48 -6.85
N ARG A 47 20.94 11.25 -5.61
CA ARG A 47 21.95 12.09 -4.95
C ARG A 47 23.33 11.96 -5.61
N ARG A 48 23.75 10.74 -5.96
CA ARG A 48 25.05 10.51 -6.62
C ARG A 48 25.12 11.15 -8.01
N ASP A 49 24.00 11.15 -8.72
CA ASP A 49 23.91 11.66 -10.09
C ASP A 49 23.61 13.17 -10.15
N GLY A 50 23.51 13.85 -9.00
CA GLY A 50 23.42 15.32 -8.90
C GLY A 50 22.03 15.90 -9.19
N TYR A 51 20.99 15.08 -9.12
CA TYR A 51 19.60 15.50 -9.32
C TYR A 51 18.88 15.94 -8.02
N MET A 52 19.63 16.03 -6.92
CA MET A 52 19.24 16.59 -5.62
C MET A 52 20.40 17.39 -5.02
#